data_AF-A0A2X0JBF0-F1
#
_entry.id   AF-A0A2X0JBF0-F1
#
_cell.length_a   1.000
_cell.length_b   1.000
_cell.length_c   1.000
_cell.angle_alpha   90.00
_cell.angle_beta   90.00
_cell.angle_gamma   90.00
#
_symmetry.space_group_name_H-M   'P 1'
#
loop_
_entity.id
_entity.type
_entity.pdbx_description
1 polymer ?
#
loop_
_entity_poly.entity_id
_entity_poly.type
_entity_poly.pdbx_seq_one_letter_code
_entity_poly.pdbx_strand_id
1 'polypeptide(L)'
;MDALRLIKTTRHALVEARSATDVTVEAWQACRVTEAVAQTAALALTHRALEGGSGCGPVEIARALAEAGAHAAECIGRPPDEPLTGDRAARLSELAHPVATVRELRVLLREVCQSLLVVALGADEQSLYWSCVDGVDAAFEARELATELLRALGEEPPGPPEAAETEEGEELTRVGVRLDPPPG
;
A
#
# COMPACT_ATOMS: atom_id res chain seq x y z
N MET A 1 9.28 -14.90 -11.79
CA MET A 1 7.83 -14.64 -11.77
C MET A 1 7.59 -13.20 -12.16
N ASP A 2 6.55 -12.94 -12.96
CA ASP A 2 6.08 -11.57 -13.26
C ASP A 2 5.61 -10.83 -12.01
N ALA A 3 5.92 -9.52 -11.96
CA ALA A 3 5.59 -8.65 -10.84
C ALA A 3 4.10 -8.59 -10.51
N LEU A 4 3.20 -8.51 -11.51
CA LEU A 4 1.75 -8.48 -11.24
C LEU A 4 1.27 -9.79 -10.62
N ARG A 5 1.77 -10.92 -11.11
CA ARG A 5 1.44 -12.23 -10.54
C ARG A 5 1.95 -12.36 -9.11
N LEU A 6 3.14 -11.85 -8.85
CA LEU A 6 3.74 -11.82 -7.52
C LEU A 6 2.88 -10.99 -6.55
N ILE A 7 2.52 -9.77 -6.92
CA ILE A 7 1.66 -8.89 -6.11
C ILE A 7 0.30 -9.55 -5.84
N LYS A 8 -0.35 -10.13 -6.86
CA LYS A 8 -1.64 -10.82 -6.68
C LYS A 8 -1.54 -11.99 -5.70
N THR A 9 -0.44 -12.74 -5.76
CA THR A 9 -0.18 -13.85 -4.83
C THR A 9 0.01 -13.33 -3.40
N THR A 10 0.75 -12.24 -3.23
CA THR A 10 0.95 -11.59 -1.93
C THR A 10 -0.37 -11.05 -1.36
N ARG A 11 -1.17 -10.34 -2.17
CA ARG A 11 -2.49 -9.83 -1.75
C ARG A 11 -3.40 -10.97 -1.31
N HIS A 12 -3.43 -12.07 -2.07
CA HIS A 12 -4.22 -13.25 -1.71
C HIS A 12 -3.77 -13.85 -0.38
N ALA A 13 -2.46 -13.98 -0.16
CA ALA A 13 -1.93 -14.52 1.10
C ALA A 13 -2.26 -13.61 2.29
N LEU A 14 -2.15 -12.28 2.13
CA LEU A 14 -2.56 -11.31 3.15
C LEU A 14 -4.06 -11.41 3.50
N VAL A 15 -4.93 -11.59 2.50
CA VAL A 15 -6.37 -11.81 2.70
C VAL A 15 -6.65 -13.16 3.38
N GLU A 16 -5.83 -14.18 3.12
CA GLU A 16 -5.97 -15.50 3.73
C GLU A 16 -5.39 -15.61 5.14
N ALA A 17 -4.63 -14.62 5.62
CA ALA A 17 -4.13 -14.57 6.98
C ALA A 17 -5.27 -14.64 8.01
N ARG A 18 -5.11 -15.43 9.07
CA ARG A 18 -6.14 -15.67 10.09
C ARG A 18 -5.72 -15.31 11.52
N SER A 19 -4.43 -15.06 11.73
CA SER A 19 -3.88 -14.63 13.02
C SER A 19 -3.08 -13.34 12.88
N ALA A 20 -2.84 -12.67 14.00
CA ALA A 20 -1.96 -11.48 14.04
C ALA A 20 -0.56 -11.79 13.49
N THR A 21 -0.02 -12.97 13.81
CA THR A 21 1.28 -13.44 13.31
C THR A 21 1.26 -13.66 11.80
N ASP A 22 0.21 -14.27 11.25
CA ASP A 22 0.10 -14.45 9.79
C ASP A 22 0.03 -13.10 9.08
N VAL A 23 -0.72 -12.14 9.66
CA VAL A 23 -0.85 -10.79 9.09
C VAL A 23 0.49 -10.06 9.11
N THR A 24 1.26 -10.10 10.21
CA THR A 24 2.57 -9.43 10.25
C THR A 24 3.58 -10.07 9.30
N VAL A 25 3.57 -11.40 9.15
CA VAL A 25 4.37 -12.12 8.14
C VAL A 25 4.01 -11.67 6.73
N GLU A 26 2.73 -11.67 6.36
CA GLU A 26 2.30 -11.33 5.01
C GLU A 26 2.44 -9.83 4.71
N ALA A 27 2.28 -8.96 5.71
CA ALA A 27 2.59 -7.53 5.61
C ALA A 27 4.09 -7.31 5.36
N TRP A 28 4.96 -8.00 6.10
CA TRP A 28 6.41 -7.97 5.87
C TRP A 28 6.76 -8.42 4.45
N GLN A 29 6.20 -9.54 3.98
CA GLN A 29 6.39 -10.04 2.61
C GLN A 29 5.91 -9.01 1.57
N ALA A 30 4.81 -8.31 1.83
CA ALA A 30 4.29 -7.27 0.94
C ALA A 30 5.22 -6.06 0.82
N CYS A 31 5.82 -5.62 1.93
CA CYS A 31 6.81 -4.56 1.94
C CYS A 31 8.09 -4.97 1.19
N ARG A 32 8.56 -6.21 1.37
CA ARG A 32 9.69 -6.78 0.60
C ARG A 32 9.41 -6.88 -0.89
N VAL A 33 8.21 -7.28 -1.29
CA VAL A 33 7.79 -7.27 -2.71
C VAL A 33 7.76 -5.84 -3.25
N THR A 34 7.29 -4.88 -2.46
CA THR A 34 7.29 -3.46 -2.84
C THR A 34 8.69 -2.96 -3.12
N GLU A 35 9.64 -3.22 -2.21
CA GLU A 35 11.06 -2.89 -2.38
C GLU A 35 11.61 -3.46 -3.69
N ALA A 36 11.51 -4.77 -3.89
CA ALA A 36 12.11 -5.44 -5.06
C ALA A 36 11.51 -4.97 -6.40
N VAL A 37 10.18 -4.76 -6.43
CA VAL A 37 9.51 -4.25 -7.62
C VAL A 37 9.92 -2.81 -7.91
N ALA A 38 10.01 -1.96 -6.88
CA ALA A 38 10.42 -0.56 -7.04
C ALA A 38 11.89 -0.43 -7.46
N GLN A 39 12.79 -1.25 -6.91
CA GLN A 39 14.19 -1.34 -7.36
C GLN A 39 14.27 -1.74 -8.84
N THR A 40 13.49 -2.75 -9.24
CA THR A 40 13.44 -3.20 -10.64
C THR A 40 12.88 -2.11 -11.55
N ALA A 41 11.87 -1.36 -11.11
CA ALA A 41 11.32 -0.23 -11.84
C ALA A 41 12.33 0.91 -11.98
N ALA A 42 13.07 1.25 -10.92
CA ALA A 42 14.11 2.27 -10.96
C ALA A 42 15.21 1.93 -11.98
N LEU A 43 15.64 0.66 -12.05
CA LEU A 43 16.60 0.20 -13.05
C LEU A 43 16.06 0.34 -14.48
N ALA A 44 14.83 -0.12 -14.72
CA ALA A 44 14.19 -0.01 -16.04
C ALA A 44 14.01 1.45 -16.49
N LEU A 45 13.62 2.34 -15.56
CA LEU A 45 13.49 3.78 -15.83
C LEU A 45 14.84 4.44 -16.09
N THR A 46 15.90 4.03 -15.39
CA THR A 46 17.27 4.52 -15.61
C THR A 46 17.73 4.20 -17.03
N HIS A 47 17.53 2.96 -17.48
CA HIS A 47 17.89 2.57 -18.85
C HIS A 47 17.14 3.43 -19.88
N ARG A 48 15.84 3.64 -19.69
CA ARG A 48 15.03 4.50 -20.57
C ARG A 48 15.49 5.96 -20.57
N ALA A 49 15.88 6.50 -19.41
CA ALA A 49 16.38 7.87 -19.30
C ALA A 49 17.70 8.06 -20.07
N LEU A 50 18.61 7.08 -19.98
CA LEU A 50 19.88 7.09 -20.72
C LEU A 50 19.68 7.03 -22.24
N GLU A 51 18.70 6.26 -22.70
CA GLU A 51 18.39 6.11 -24.14
C GLU A 51 17.60 7.30 -24.72
N GLY A 52 16.70 7.88 -23.92
CA GLY A 52 15.73 8.88 -24.40
C GLY A 52 15.99 10.33 -23.97
N GLY A 53 17.03 10.60 -23.16
CA GLY A 53 17.33 11.94 -22.65
C GLY A 53 16.26 12.54 -21.73
N SER A 54 15.35 11.72 -21.21
CA SER A 54 14.30 12.15 -20.28
C SER A 54 14.88 12.37 -18.87
N GLY A 55 14.31 13.32 -18.12
CA GLY A 55 14.78 13.67 -16.77
C GLY A 55 14.68 12.51 -15.77
N CYS A 56 15.47 12.57 -14.70
CA CYS A 56 15.59 11.52 -13.69
C CYS A 56 14.43 11.45 -12.68
N GLY A 57 13.41 12.31 -12.78
CA GLY A 57 12.33 12.42 -11.78
C GLY A 57 11.66 11.09 -11.43
N PRO A 58 11.14 10.31 -12.39
CA PRO A 58 10.55 9.00 -12.12
C PRO A 58 11.54 7.98 -11.51
N VAL A 59 12.83 8.10 -11.82
CA VAL A 59 13.89 7.21 -11.29
C VAL A 59 14.09 7.47 -9.79
N GLU A 60 14.17 8.74 -9.40
CA GLU A 60 14.35 9.14 -8.00
C GLU A 60 13.15 8.73 -7.14
N ILE A 61 11.92 8.93 -7.65
CA ILE A 61 10.70 8.52 -6.95
C ILE A 61 10.66 6.99 -6.81
N ALA A 62 11.03 6.23 -7.85
CA ALA A 62 11.07 4.76 -7.76
C ALA A 62 12.13 4.25 -6.76
N ARG A 63 13.26 4.95 -6.61
CA ARG A 63 14.26 4.64 -5.57
C ARG A 63 13.74 4.94 -4.17
N ALA A 64 13.13 6.11 -3.97
CA ALA A 64 12.51 6.46 -2.71
C ALA A 64 11.42 5.43 -2.32
N LEU A 65 10.60 4.98 -3.29
CA LEU A 65 9.62 3.93 -3.06
C LEU A 65 10.26 2.60 -2.62
N ALA A 66 11.42 2.24 -3.21
CA ALA A 66 12.15 1.05 -2.79
C ALA A 66 12.65 1.16 -1.35
N GLU A 67 13.24 2.31 -1.00
CA GLU A 67 13.72 2.60 0.36
C GLU A 67 12.57 2.59 1.38
N ALA A 68 11.43 3.21 1.04
CA ALA A 68 10.23 3.18 1.89
C ALA A 68 9.67 1.75 2.05
N GLY A 69 9.69 0.94 0.99
CA GLY A 69 9.31 -0.48 1.07
C GLY A 69 10.22 -1.28 2.00
N ALA A 70 11.54 -1.05 1.94
CA ALA A 70 12.52 -1.66 2.83
C ALA A 70 12.30 -1.22 4.28
N HIS A 71 12.14 0.09 4.50
CA HIS A 71 11.90 0.66 5.83
C HIS A 71 10.62 0.12 6.46
N ALA A 72 9.52 0.02 5.70
CA ALA A 72 8.29 -0.58 6.19
C ALA A 72 8.48 -2.04 6.62
N ALA A 73 9.26 -2.82 5.86
CA ALA A 73 9.60 -4.19 6.25
C ALA A 73 10.44 -4.23 7.54
N GLU A 74 11.32 -3.26 7.76
CA GLU A 74 12.09 -3.14 9.01
C GLU A 74 11.20 -2.79 10.21
N CYS A 75 10.27 -1.84 10.07
CA CYS A 75 9.32 -1.44 11.12
C CYS A 75 8.42 -2.60 11.56
N ILE A 76 7.92 -3.40 10.61
CA ILE A 76 7.11 -4.59 10.89
C ILE A 76 7.95 -5.67 11.58
N GLY A 77 9.25 -5.70 11.29
CA GLY A 77 10.18 -6.68 11.82
C GLY A 77 10.12 -8.00 11.06
N ARG A 78 11.29 -8.59 10.80
CA ARG A 78 11.37 -9.89 10.15
C ARG A 78 10.80 -10.99 11.08
N PRO A 79 9.92 -11.87 10.59
CA PRO A 79 9.45 -13.00 11.38
C PRO A 79 10.62 -13.93 11.76
N PRO A 80 10.71 -14.40 13.03
CA PRO A 80 11.88 -15.11 13.55
C PRO A 80 12.10 -16.49 12.91
N ASP A 81 11.04 -17.14 12.43
CA ASP A 81 11.08 -18.52 11.92
C ASP A 81 11.00 -18.62 10.38
N GLU A 82 11.02 -17.50 9.66
CA GLU A 82 10.92 -17.50 8.20
C GLU A 82 12.30 -17.82 7.58
N PRO A 83 12.50 -18.99 6.95
CA PRO A 83 13.75 -19.30 6.28
C PRO A 83 14.01 -18.26 5.17
N LEU A 84 15.28 -17.91 4.92
CA LEU A 84 15.68 -16.97 3.85
C LEU A 84 15.08 -17.33 2.47
N THR A 85 14.69 -18.59 2.27
CA THR A 85 14.05 -19.13 1.06
C THR A 85 12.55 -18.81 0.93
N GLY A 86 11.90 -18.26 1.97
CA GLY A 86 10.49 -17.86 1.99
C GLY A 86 10.23 -16.44 1.47
N ASP A 87 11.28 -15.65 1.17
CA ASP A 87 11.12 -14.29 0.64
C ASP A 87 10.49 -14.33 -0.76
N ARG A 88 9.22 -13.93 -0.84
CA ARG A 88 8.47 -13.94 -2.10
C ARG A 88 9.07 -12.95 -3.10
N ALA A 89 9.72 -11.89 -2.63
CA ALA A 89 10.39 -10.90 -3.46
C ALA A 89 11.52 -11.52 -4.29
N ALA A 90 12.22 -12.53 -3.77
CA ALA A 90 13.27 -13.25 -4.48
C ALA A 90 12.77 -14.02 -5.73
N ARG A 91 11.45 -14.20 -5.86
CA ARG A 91 10.83 -14.87 -7.02
C ARG A 91 10.60 -13.90 -8.18
N LEU A 92 10.75 -12.59 -7.97
CA LEU A 92 10.63 -11.58 -9.02
C LEU A 92 11.70 -11.82 -10.09
N SER A 93 11.29 -11.90 -11.35
CA SER A 93 12.23 -12.07 -12.47
C SER A 93 12.01 -11.07 -13.59
N GLU A 94 10.85 -10.42 -13.64
CA GLU A 94 10.48 -9.53 -14.73
C GLU A 94 9.45 -8.50 -14.26
N LEU A 95 9.46 -7.34 -14.94
CA LEU A 95 8.52 -6.24 -14.77
C LEU A 95 7.94 -5.87 -16.14
N ALA A 96 6.99 -6.65 -16.64
CA ALA A 96 6.47 -6.50 -18.00
C ALA A 96 5.59 -5.25 -18.17
N HIS A 97 4.86 -4.85 -17.13
CA HIS A 97 3.88 -3.76 -17.18
C HIS A 97 4.09 -2.78 -16.01
N PRO A 98 5.06 -1.85 -16.09
CA PRO A 98 5.45 -1.00 -14.96
C PRO A 98 4.30 -0.21 -14.36
N VAL A 99 3.53 0.51 -15.18
CA VAL A 99 2.39 1.34 -14.70
C VAL A 99 1.33 0.50 -13.99
N ALA A 100 0.89 -0.61 -14.61
CA ALA A 100 -0.09 -1.50 -14.00
C ALA A 100 0.44 -2.10 -12.68
N THR A 101 1.74 -2.41 -12.64
CA THR A 101 2.39 -2.96 -11.45
C THR A 101 2.41 -1.96 -10.31
N VAL A 102 2.80 -0.70 -10.56
CA VAL A 102 2.79 0.35 -9.52
C VAL A 102 1.36 0.62 -9.03
N ARG A 103 0.36 0.55 -9.91
CA ARG A 103 -1.05 0.66 -9.51
C ARG A 103 -1.47 -0.45 -8.56
N GLU A 104 -1.09 -1.70 -8.84
CA GLU A 104 -1.36 -2.84 -7.94
C GLU A 104 -0.54 -2.77 -6.64
N LEU A 105 0.69 -2.27 -6.67
CA LEU A 105 1.48 -2.00 -5.44
C LEU A 105 0.76 -1.01 -4.53
N ARG A 106 0.23 0.09 -5.08
CA ARG A 106 -0.52 1.07 -4.31
C ARG A 106 -1.74 0.44 -3.61
N VAL A 107 -2.42 -0.48 -4.27
CA VAL A 107 -3.54 -1.23 -3.67
C VAL A 107 -3.05 -2.17 -2.58
N LEU A 108 -2.00 -2.95 -2.84
CA LEU A 108 -1.39 -3.84 -1.85
C LEU A 108 -0.97 -3.06 -0.58
N LEU A 109 -0.30 -1.92 -0.73
CA LEU A 109 0.15 -1.09 0.40
C LEU A 109 -1.03 -0.57 1.23
N ARG A 110 -2.15 -0.20 0.58
CA ARG A 110 -3.38 0.14 1.31
C ARG A 110 -3.90 -1.06 2.12
N GLU A 111 -3.91 -2.25 1.54
CA GLU A 111 -4.36 -3.47 2.23
C GLU A 111 -3.44 -3.82 3.41
N VAL A 112 -2.13 -3.61 3.27
CA VAL A 112 -1.15 -3.73 4.35
C VAL A 112 -1.48 -2.78 5.50
N CYS A 113 -1.63 -1.47 5.22
CA CYS A 113 -1.99 -0.49 6.25
C CYS A 113 -3.28 -0.90 6.98
N GLN A 114 -4.31 -1.32 6.25
CA GLN A 114 -5.58 -1.74 6.84
C GLN A 114 -5.43 -2.98 7.72
N SER A 115 -4.65 -3.95 7.29
CA SER A 115 -4.44 -5.21 8.03
C SER A 115 -3.63 -4.97 9.31
N LEU A 116 -2.57 -4.17 9.23
CA LEU A 116 -1.74 -3.80 10.39
C LEU A 116 -2.53 -2.97 11.41
N LEU A 117 -3.40 -2.06 10.96
CA LEU A 117 -4.28 -1.32 11.87
C LEU A 117 -5.21 -2.25 12.66
N VAL A 118 -5.77 -3.28 12.00
CA VAL A 118 -6.62 -4.27 12.69
C VAL A 118 -5.81 -5.05 13.73
N VAL A 119 -4.58 -5.45 13.42
CA VAL A 119 -3.70 -6.12 14.38
C VAL A 119 -3.34 -5.20 15.55
N ALA A 120 -2.99 -3.95 15.28
CA ALA A 120 -2.65 -2.98 16.33
C ALA A 120 -3.81 -2.78 17.33
N LEU A 121 -5.05 -2.67 16.83
CA LEU A 121 -6.24 -2.51 17.68
C LEU A 121 -6.53 -3.72 18.57
N GLY A 122 -6.06 -4.91 18.18
CA GLY A 122 -6.19 -6.15 18.94
C GLY A 122 -4.91 -6.59 19.66
N ALA A 123 -3.86 -5.76 19.68
CA ALA A 123 -2.57 -6.15 20.24
C ALA A 123 -2.60 -6.13 21.78
N ASP A 124 -2.35 -7.30 22.39
CA ASP A 124 -2.19 -7.43 23.84
C ASP A 124 -0.81 -6.97 24.34
N GLU A 125 0.18 -6.94 23.43
CA GLU A 125 1.57 -6.55 23.72
C GLU A 125 1.90 -5.18 23.13
N GLN A 126 2.53 -4.31 23.93
CA GLN A 126 2.93 -2.97 23.48
C GLN A 126 3.94 -3.00 22.33
N SER A 127 4.84 -3.99 22.30
CA SER A 127 5.81 -4.18 21.21
C SER A 127 5.12 -4.42 19.87
N LEU A 128 4.11 -5.30 19.83
CA LEU A 128 3.32 -5.59 18.65
C LEU A 128 2.51 -4.36 18.20
N TYR A 129 1.87 -3.67 19.15
CA TYR A 129 1.15 -2.43 18.88
C TYR A 129 2.04 -1.40 18.18
N TRP A 130 3.20 -1.07 18.78
CA TRP A 130 4.10 -0.04 18.23
C TRP A 130 4.71 -0.45 16.90
N SER A 131 5.13 -1.70 16.74
CA SER A 131 5.62 -2.21 15.45
C SER A 131 4.56 -2.11 14.35
N CYS A 132 3.29 -2.38 14.66
CA CYS A 132 2.20 -2.22 13.69
C CYS A 132 1.96 -0.75 13.36
N VAL A 133 1.99 0.16 14.34
CA VAL A 133 1.84 1.61 14.11
C VAL A 133 2.95 2.14 13.21
N ASP A 134 4.22 1.85 13.53
CA ASP A 134 5.36 2.27 12.72
C ASP A 134 5.29 1.65 11.31
N GLY A 135 4.87 0.39 11.21
CA GLY A 135 4.65 -0.29 9.94
C GLY A 135 3.54 0.34 9.09
N VAL A 136 2.45 0.82 9.71
CA VAL A 136 1.37 1.55 9.02
C VAL A 136 1.88 2.87 8.45
N ASP A 137 2.61 3.64 9.25
CA ASP A 137 3.12 4.95 8.84
C ASP A 137 4.11 4.80 7.67
N ALA A 138 5.06 3.85 7.76
CA ALA A 138 6.01 3.58 6.69
C ALA A 138 5.34 3.01 5.41
N ALA A 139 4.36 2.10 5.55
CA ALA A 139 3.63 1.57 4.40
C ALA A 139 2.73 2.65 3.75
N PHE A 140 2.21 3.60 4.53
CA PHE A 140 1.48 4.75 4.02
C PHE A 140 2.40 5.65 3.19
N GLU A 141 3.60 5.97 3.69
CA GLU A 141 4.60 6.75 2.94
C GLU A 141 4.95 6.07 1.60
N ALA A 142 5.23 4.76 1.62
CA ALA A 142 5.46 3.99 0.40
C ALA A 142 4.26 4.08 -0.57
N ARG A 143 3.03 4.10 -0.07
CA ARG A 143 1.83 4.22 -0.91
C ARG A 143 1.71 5.58 -1.57
N GLU A 144 2.08 6.65 -0.85
CA GLU A 144 2.10 8.01 -1.40
C GLU A 144 3.18 8.13 -2.47
N LEU A 145 4.37 7.57 -2.26
CA LEU A 145 5.44 7.49 -3.27
C LEU A 145 5.01 6.68 -4.51
N ALA A 146 4.27 5.58 -4.35
CA ALA A 146 3.69 4.85 -5.47
C ALA A 146 2.68 5.71 -6.25
N THR A 147 1.95 6.59 -5.56
CA THR A 147 1.02 7.54 -6.19
C THR A 147 1.77 8.62 -6.96
N GLU A 148 2.83 9.17 -6.38
CA GLU A 148 3.71 10.13 -7.06
C GLU A 148 4.38 9.51 -8.29
N LEU A 149 4.82 8.25 -8.19
CA LEU A 149 5.42 7.54 -9.31
C LEU A 149 4.42 7.36 -10.46
N LEU A 150 3.16 7.03 -10.17
CA LEU A 150 2.12 6.97 -11.21
C LEU A 150 1.93 8.33 -11.89
N ARG A 151 1.85 9.43 -11.13
CA ARG A 151 1.76 10.78 -11.69
C ARG A 151 2.95 11.10 -12.59
N ALA A 152 4.16 10.79 -12.14
CA ALA A 152 5.40 11.00 -12.90
C ALA A 152 5.47 10.14 -14.18
N LEU A 153 4.80 8.99 -14.20
CA LEU A 153 4.64 8.13 -15.38
C LEU A 153 3.52 8.58 -16.33
N GLY A 154 2.83 9.68 -16.03
CA GLY A 154 1.74 10.22 -16.84
C GLY A 154 0.36 9.65 -16.52
N GLU A 155 0.20 9.03 -15.35
CA GLU A 155 -1.08 8.48 -14.86
C GLU A 155 -1.61 9.36 -13.73
N GLU A 156 -2.57 10.23 -14.06
CA GLU A 156 -3.33 11.01 -13.08
C GLU A 156 -4.08 10.02 -12.15
N PRO A 157 -4.10 10.21 -10.81
CA PRO A 157 -5.01 9.44 -9.97
C PRO A 157 -6.45 9.63 -10.48
N PRO A 158 -7.32 8.59 -10.42
CA PRO A 158 -8.73 8.80 -10.70
C PRO A 158 -9.20 9.94 -9.78
N GLY A 159 -9.79 10.97 -10.38
CA GLY A 159 -10.35 12.09 -9.63
C GLY A 159 -11.30 11.57 -8.55
N PRO A 160 -11.57 12.37 -7.51
CA PRO A 160 -12.64 12.02 -6.56
C PRO A 160 -13.88 11.62 -7.37
N PRO A 161 -14.61 10.57 -6.96
CA PRO A 161 -15.82 10.18 -7.68
C PRO A 161 -16.65 11.44 -7.81
N GLU A 162 -16.87 11.87 -9.05
CA GLU A 162 -17.73 12.98 -9.40
C GLU A 162 -19.01 12.69 -8.64
N ALA A 163 -19.28 13.50 -7.61
CA ALA A 163 -20.42 13.29 -6.75
C ALA A 163 -21.59 13.19 -7.71
N ALA A 164 -22.21 12.00 -7.79
CA ALA A 164 -23.42 11.83 -8.56
C ALA A 164 -24.29 12.99 -8.14
N GLU A 165 -24.59 13.88 -9.10
CA GLU A 165 -25.49 14.99 -8.87
C GLU A 165 -26.82 14.33 -8.50
N THR A 166 -27.02 14.16 -7.20
CA THR A 166 -28.31 13.78 -6.67
C THR A 166 -29.17 14.99 -6.96
N GLU A 167 -29.95 14.92 -8.03
CA GLU A 167 -31.16 15.70 -8.17
C GLU A 167 -32.12 15.33 -7.02
N GLU A 168 -31.82 15.84 -5.82
CA GLU A 168 -32.75 15.90 -4.71
C GLU A 168 -32.69 17.33 -4.15
N GLY A 169 -33.14 18.24 -5.00
CA GLY A 169 -33.40 19.63 -4.68
C GLY A 169 -34.90 19.91 -4.65
N GLU A 170 -35.72 19.11 -3.96
CA GLU A 170 -37.04 19.56 -3.49
C GLU A 170 -37.54 18.72 -2.31
N GLU A 171 -38.13 19.39 -1.31
CA GLU A 171 -38.76 18.87 -0.08
C GLU A 171 -37.86 18.43 1.10
N LEU A 172 -37.08 19.38 1.62
CA LEU A 172 -36.83 19.46 3.08
C LEU A 172 -38.08 20.01 3.79
N THR A 173 -39.10 19.17 3.92
CA THR A 173 -40.27 19.46 4.74
C THR A 173 -39.87 19.32 6.21
N ARG A 174 -39.86 20.46 6.91
CA ARG A 174 -39.67 20.62 8.36
C ARG A 174 -40.28 19.48 9.19
N VAL A 175 -39.45 18.58 9.72
CA VAL A 175 -39.83 17.78 10.88
C VAL A 175 -39.46 18.59 12.13
N GLY A 176 -40.42 19.36 12.62
CA GLY A 176 -40.31 20.02 13.92
C GLY A 176 -40.38 18.98 15.04
N VAL A 177 -39.27 18.78 15.75
CA VAL A 177 -39.27 18.02 17.00
C VAL A 177 -39.86 18.91 18.08
N ARG A 178 -41.10 18.65 18.49
CA ARG A 178 -41.65 19.18 19.74
C ARG A 178 -41.04 18.40 20.89
N LEU A 179 -40.30 19.10 21.76
CA LEU A 179 -39.94 18.62 23.09
C LEU A 179 -41.02 19.11 24.05
N ASP A 180 -41.80 18.19 24.61
CA ASP A 180 -42.70 18.52 25.71
C ASP A 180 -41.87 18.72 27.01
N PRO A 181 -42.24 19.69 27.87
CA PRO A 181 -41.53 19.92 29.12
C PRO A 181 -41.78 18.78 30.14
N PRO A 182 -40.80 18.48 31.01
CA PRO A 182 -40.90 17.37 31.97
C PRO A 182 -41.97 17.61 33.04
N PRO A 183 -42.61 16.55 33.57
CA PRO A 183 -43.58 16.68 34.66
C PRO A 183 -42.87 17.07 35.96
N GLY A 184 -43.46 18.02 36.68
CA GLY A 184 -43.02 18.46 38.01
C GLY A 184 -43.43 17.52 39.14
#